data_AF-A0AAU5VEW6-F1
#
_entry.id   AF-A0AAU5VEW6-F1
#
_cell.length_a   1.000
_cell.length_b   1.000
_cell.length_c   1.000
_cell.angle_alpha   90.00
_cell.angle_beta   90.00
_cell.angle_gamma   90.00
#
_symmetry.space_group_name_H-M   'P 1'
#
loop_
_entity.id
_entity.type
_entity.pdbx_description
1 polymer ?
#
loop_
_entity_poly.entity_id
_entity_poly.type
_entity_poly.pdbx_seq_one_letter_code
_entity_poly.pdbx_strand_id
1 'polypeptide(L)'
;MSVHDDLTSVQRCLDDLQRSVRRLEQQMGTGLEMRRVRADADHLRESLALLRESTAARAPGLPAVPGAAGAVSGRLPDLVPIPDTPYDSSLWTDSDDEGLGAHHGPSH
;
A
#
# COMPACT_ATOMS: atom_id res chain seq x y z
N MET A 1 -9.02 8.39 26.63
CA MET A 1 -8.58 9.20 25.48
C MET A 1 -9.41 8.75 24.29
N SER A 2 -9.87 9.66 23.42
CA SER A 2 -10.61 9.28 22.21
C SER A 2 -9.62 8.76 21.15
N VAL A 3 -10.07 7.86 20.27
CA VAL A 3 -9.29 7.40 19.10
C VAL A 3 -8.79 8.59 18.27
N HIS A 4 -9.57 9.66 18.19
CA HIS A 4 -9.19 10.88 17.48
C HIS A 4 -8.05 11.64 18.18
N ASP A 5 -8.03 11.65 19.51
CA ASP A 5 -6.96 12.27 20.31
C ASP A 5 -5.66 11.46 20.14
N ASP A 6 -5.76 10.14 20.18
CA ASP A 6 -4.62 9.24 19.99
C ASP A 6 -4.02 9.41 18.59
N LEU A 7 -4.84 9.45 17.54
CA LEU A 7 -4.37 9.71 16.16
C LEU A 7 -3.70 11.07 16.02
N THR A 8 -4.19 12.09 16.73
CA THR A 8 -3.58 13.43 16.74
C THR A 8 -2.26 13.44 17.50
N SER A 9 -2.16 12.69 18.60
CA SER A 9 -0.92 12.49 19.34
C SER A 9 0.15 11.79 18.49
N VAL A 10 -0.23 10.70 17.82
CA VAL A 10 0.66 9.96 16.90
C VAL A 10 1.14 10.85 15.75
N GLN A 11 0.26 11.68 15.17
CA GLN A 11 0.66 12.62 14.12
C GLN A 11 1.74 13.59 14.61
N ARG A 12 1.59 14.18 15.80
CA ARG A 12 2.59 15.10 16.36
C ARG A 12 3.92 14.40 16.59
N CYS A 13 3.88 13.19 17.16
CA CYS A 13 5.07 12.37 17.36
C CYS A 13 5.80 12.08 16.04
N LEU A 14 5.04 11.79 14.97
CA LEU A 14 5.60 11.55 13.65
C LEU A 14 6.22 12.81 13.02
N ASP A 15 5.58 13.97 13.19
CA ASP A 15 6.14 15.25 12.73
C ASP A 15 7.45 15.58 13.48
N ASP A 16 7.55 15.24 14.77
CA ASP A 16 8.78 15.38 15.57
C ASP A 16 9.86 14.38 15.13
N LEU A 17 9.48 13.13 14.83
CA LEU A 17 10.37 12.12 14.25
C LEU A 17 10.95 12.59 12.92
N GLN A 18 10.12 13.10 12.00
CA GLN A 18 10.56 13.61 10.71
C GLN A 18 11.55 14.77 10.86
N ARG A 19 11.32 15.69 11.81
CA ARG A 19 12.28 16.76 12.12
C ARG A 19 13.61 16.21 12.64
N SER A 20 13.56 15.18 13.49
CA SER A 20 14.76 14.54 14.03
C SER A 20 15.55 13.78 12.95
N VAL A 21 14.87 13.07 12.07
CA VAL A 21 15.44 12.36 10.90
C VAL A 21 16.12 13.35 9.96
N ARG A 22 15.52 14.52 9.67
CA ARG A 22 16.14 15.55 8.84
C ARG A 22 17.40 16.13 9.48
N ARG A 23 17.39 16.34 10.79
CA ARG A 23 18.59 16.79 11.53
C ARG A 23 19.70 15.73 11.49
N LEU A 24 19.34 14.45 11.61
CA LEU A 24 20.28 13.35 11.49
C LEU A 24 20.88 13.26 10.08
N GLU A 25 20.06 13.44 9.05
CA GLU A 25 20.51 13.48 7.65
C GLU A 25 21.53 14.60 7.41
N GLN A 26 21.34 15.77 8.01
CA GLN A 26 22.30 16.88 7.93
C GLN A 26 23.65 16.55 8.59
N GLN A 27 23.67 15.69 9.61
CA GLN A 27 24.88 15.31 10.34
C GLN A 27 25.60 14.11 9.74
N MET A 28 24.85 13.14 9.22
CA MET A 28 25.37 11.84 8.74
C MET A 28 25.44 11.73 7.22
N GLY A 29 24.84 12.68 6.49
CA GLY A 29 24.77 12.66 5.04
C GLY A 29 23.71 11.69 4.49
N THR A 30 23.61 11.61 3.17
CA THR A 30 22.52 10.93 2.45
C THR A 30 22.83 9.47 2.12
N GLY A 31 23.39 8.72 3.07
CA GLY A 31 23.70 7.29 2.91
C GLY A 31 22.45 6.43 2.66
N LEU A 32 22.65 5.17 2.27
CA LEU A 32 21.54 4.24 1.97
C LEU A 32 20.60 4.08 3.17
N GLU A 33 21.14 3.88 4.36
CA GLU A 33 20.35 3.77 5.59
C GLU A 33 19.56 5.05 5.90
N MET A 34 20.17 6.23 5.68
CA MET A 34 19.49 7.51 5.89
C MET A 34 18.32 7.69 4.91
N ARG A 35 18.52 7.32 3.64
CA ARG A 35 17.46 7.33 2.63
C ARG A 35 16.33 6.38 2.99
N ARG A 36 16.65 5.19 3.50
CA ARG A 36 15.66 4.20 3.95
C ARG A 36 14.84 4.72 5.12
N VAL A 37 15.49 5.22 6.17
CA VAL A 37 14.80 5.81 7.33
C VAL A 37 13.87 6.95 6.92
N ARG A 38 14.30 7.81 6.00
CA ARG A 38 13.44 8.88 5.47
C ARG A 38 12.22 8.32 4.72
N ALA A 39 12.44 7.38 3.81
CA ALA A 39 11.35 6.75 3.07
C ALA A 39 10.35 6.05 4.00
N ASP A 40 10.83 5.36 5.03
CA ASP A 40 9.99 4.69 6.02
C ASP A 40 9.16 5.71 6.82
N ALA A 41 9.76 6.84 7.22
CA ALA A 41 9.04 7.91 7.94
C ALA A 41 7.98 8.60 7.06
N ASP A 42 8.26 8.80 5.77
CA ASP A 42 7.30 9.33 4.81
C ASP A 42 6.16 8.34 4.56
N HIS A 43 6.47 7.05 4.43
CA HIS A 43 5.48 5.99 4.26
C HIS A 43 4.59 5.81 5.49
N LEU A 44 5.15 5.92 6.69
CA LEU A 44 4.36 5.93 7.93
C LEU A 44 3.38 7.10 7.99
N ARG A 45 3.77 8.27 7.46
CA ARG A 45 2.90 9.45 7.41
C ARG A 45 1.73 9.24 6.47
N GLU A 46 1.98 8.68 5.30
CA GLU A 46 0.93 8.29 4.36
C GLU A 46 -0.01 7.23 4.98
N SER A 47 0.55 6.19 5.59
CA SER A 47 -0.21 5.14 6.27
C SER A 47 -1.12 5.70 7.37
N LEU A 48 -0.63 6.68 8.15
CA LEU A 48 -1.43 7.34 9.19
C LEU A 48 -2.55 8.21 8.60
N ALA A 49 -2.33 8.86 7.45
CA ALA A 49 -3.37 9.60 6.74
C ALA A 49 -4.50 8.67 6.29
N LEU A 50 -4.16 7.54 5.67
CA LEU A 50 -5.12 6.50 5.27
C LEU A 50 -5.88 5.92 6.48
N LEU A 51 -5.19 5.71 7.61
CA LEU A 51 -5.84 5.24 8.83
C LEU A 51 -6.86 6.25 9.37
N ARG A 52 -6.56 7.55 9.27
CA ARG A 52 -7.50 8.61 9.68
C ARG A 52 -8.70 8.70 8.76
N GLU A 53 -8.50 8.59 7.45
CA GLU A 53 -9.59 8.56 6.47
C GLU A 53 -10.51 7.36 6.72
N SER A 54 -9.95 6.17 6.93
CA SER A 54 -10.74 4.97 7.24
C SER A 54 -11.48 5.07 8.58
N THR A 55 -10.87 5.70 9.60
CA THR A 55 -11.54 5.97 10.87
C THR A 55 -12.69 6.98 10.72
N ALA A 56 -12.47 8.05 9.94
CA ALA A 56 -13.49 9.05 9.65
C ALA A 56 -14.66 8.47 8.84
N ALA A 57 -14.38 7.60 7.87
CA ALA A 57 -15.40 6.89 7.10
C ALA A 57 -16.26 5.95 7.97
N ARG A 58 -15.74 5.48 9.10
CA ARG A 58 -16.44 4.64 10.08
C ARG A 58 -17.22 5.43 11.13
N ALA A 59 -17.11 6.77 11.15
CA ALA A 59 -17.85 7.62 12.07
C ALA A 59 -19.35 7.63 11.70
N PRO A 60 -20.25 7.33 12.64
CA PRO A 60 -21.68 7.33 12.37
C PRO A 60 -22.18 8.77 12.08
N GLY A 61 -22.80 8.98 10.91
CA GLY A 61 -23.51 10.21 10.58
C GLY A 61 -23.06 10.98 9.33
N LEU A 62 -21.99 10.55 8.64
CA LEU A 62 -21.57 11.15 7.36
C LEU A 62 -22.19 10.39 6.17
N PRO A 63 -22.79 11.09 5.18
CA PRO A 63 -23.25 10.43 3.97
C PRO A 63 -22.06 9.85 3.22
N ALA A 64 -22.13 8.55 2.91
CA ALA A 64 -21.11 7.85 2.13
C ALA A 64 -21.00 8.51 0.74
N VAL A 65 -19.84 9.11 0.44
CA VAL A 65 -19.53 9.60 -0.89
C VAL A 65 -19.30 8.37 -1.78
N PRO A 66 -20.07 8.17 -2.87
CA PRO A 66 -19.84 7.06 -3.78
C PRO A 66 -18.48 7.25 -4.46
N GLY A 67 -17.55 6.31 -4.24
CA GLY A 67 -16.25 6.27 -4.92
C GLY A 67 -15.01 6.35 -4.04
N ALA A 68 -15.15 6.65 -2.74
CA ALA A 68 -14.03 6.71 -1.81
C ALA A 68 -14.16 5.65 -0.71
N ALA A 69 -13.84 4.38 -1.01
CA ALA A 69 -13.36 3.40 -0.02
C ALA A 69 -13.24 1.99 -0.63
N GLY A 70 -12.00 1.52 -0.78
CA GLY A 70 -11.65 0.10 -0.69
C GLY A 70 -11.60 -0.40 0.77
N ALA A 71 -12.38 0.19 1.68
CA ALA A 71 -12.33 -0.13 3.10
C ALA A 71 -13.55 -1.00 3.50
N VAL A 72 -13.23 -2.27 3.75
CA VAL A 72 -14.05 -3.36 4.30
C VAL A 72 -14.74 -3.04 5.64
N SER A 73 -15.77 -2.19 5.64
CA SER A 73 -16.67 -2.05 6.79
C SER A 73 -18.13 -2.01 6.38
N GLY A 74 -18.81 -3.14 6.61
CA GLY A 74 -20.28 -3.24 6.76
C GLY A 74 -21.08 -3.53 5.49
N ARG A 75 -20.56 -3.21 4.31
CA ARG A 75 -21.12 -3.64 3.03
C ARG A 75 -20.02 -4.44 2.35
N LEU A 76 -20.22 -5.74 2.13
CA LEU A 76 -19.27 -6.47 1.28
C LEU A 76 -19.16 -5.65 -0.01
N PRO A 77 -17.94 -5.35 -0.50
CA PRO A 77 -17.79 -4.76 -1.83
C PRO A 77 -18.58 -5.62 -2.80
N ASP A 78 -19.19 -4.99 -3.81
CA ASP A 78 -19.96 -5.70 -4.83
C ASP A 78 -19.13 -6.89 -5.31
N LEU A 79 -19.54 -8.09 -4.87
CA LEU A 79 -18.74 -9.29 -5.04
C LEU A 79 -18.87 -9.66 -6.50
N VAL A 80 -17.82 -9.42 -7.27
CA VAL A 80 -17.74 -9.92 -8.63
C VAL A 80 -17.61 -11.45 -8.54
N PRO A 81 -18.62 -12.23 -8.97
CA PRO A 81 -18.52 -13.68 -8.92
C PRO A 81 -17.43 -14.11 -9.90
N ILE A 82 -16.37 -14.73 -9.39
CA ILE A 82 -15.34 -15.37 -10.21
C ILE A 82 -15.87 -16.76 -10.56
N PRO A 83 -16.07 -17.10 -11.84
CA PRO A 83 -16.50 -18.43 -12.22
C PRO A 83 -15.44 -19.47 -11.85
N ASP A 84 -15.88 -20.59 -11.26
CA ASP A 84 -15.02 -21.78 -11.04
C ASP A 84 -14.71 -22.53 -12.36
N THR A 85 -15.06 -21.96 -13.51
CA THR A 85 -14.76 -22.52 -14.82
C THR A 85 -13.24 -22.53 -15.00
N PRO A 86 -12.62 -23.71 -15.23
CA PRO A 86 -11.20 -23.77 -15.53
C PRO A 86 -10.88 -22.83 -16.69
N TYR A 87 -9.81 -22.05 -16.55
CA TYR A 87 -9.33 -21.23 -17.64
C TYR A 87 -9.00 -22.11 -18.85
N ASP A 88 -9.23 -21.58 -20.05
CA ASP A 88 -8.84 -22.23 -21.29
C ASP A 88 -7.32 -22.41 -21.30
N SER A 89 -6.84 -23.66 -21.39
CA SER A 89 -5.42 -23.98 -21.37
C SER A 89 -4.68 -23.51 -22.63
N SER A 90 -5.40 -23.14 -23.70
CA SER A 90 -4.81 -22.54 -24.89
C SER A 90 -4.26 -21.13 -24.64
N LEU A 91 -4.73 -20.43 -23.60
CA LEU A 91 -4.27 -19.07 -23.23
C LEU A 91 -2.82 -19.02 -22.70
N TRP A 92 -2.19 -20.17 -22.48
CA TRP A 92 -0.89 -20.32 -21.80
C TRP A 92 0.06 -21.26 -22.56
N THR A 93 -0.31 -21.68 -23.77
CA THR A 93 0.40 -22.73 -24.54
C THR A 93 1.77 -22.28 -25.05
N ASP A 94 1.99 -20.98 -25.20
CA ASP A 94 3.26 -20.35 -25.60
C ASP A 94 4.01 -19.70 -24.43
N SER A 95 3.47 -19.76 -23.21
CA SER A 95 4.10 -19.15 -22.02
C SER A 95 5.44 -19.79 -21.65
N ASP A 96 5.69 -21.03 -22.09
CA ASP A 96 6.98 -21.71 -21.94
C ASP A 96 8.04 -21.23 -22.96
N ASP A 97 7.63 -20.56 -24.05
CA ASP A 97 8.52 -20.04 -25.11
C ASP A 97 8.95 -18.59 -24.86
N GLU A 98 8.34 -17.90 -23.90
CA GLU A 98 8.82 -16.59 -23.41
C GLU A 98 9.95 -16.72 -22.37
N GLY A 99 10.64 -17.86 -22.36
CA GLY A 99 11.89 -18.09 -21.64
C GLY A 99 13.11 -17.76 -22.50
N LEU A 100 13.72 -16.61 -22.28
CA LEU A 100 15.05 -16.27 -22.80
C LEU A 100 16.07 -17.40 -22.49
N GLY A 101 16.46 -18.20 -23.50
CA GLY A 101 17.80 -18.85 -23.47
C GLY A 101 18.06 -20.24 -24.06
N ALA A 102 17.14 -20.94 -24.74
CA ALA A 102 17.53 -22.19 -25.43
C ALA A 102 16.77 -22.43 -26.73
N HIS A 103 17.36 -21.98 -27.84
CA HIS A 103 16.95 -22.41 -29.17
C HIS A 103 17.12 -23.94 -29.28
N HIS A 104 16.03 -24.69 -29.43
CA HIS A 104 16.12 -26.06 -29.93
C HIS A 104 16.62 -25.99 -31.39
N GLY A 105 17.92 -26.21 -31.58
CA GLY A 105 18.50 -26.42 -32.91
C GLY A 105 17.91 -27.67 -33.58
N PRO A 106 17.89 -27.73 -34.92
CA PRO A 106 17.18 -28.76 -35.66
C PRO A 106 17.78 -30.15 -35.41
N SER A 107 16.92 -31.10 -35.07
CA SER A 107 17.22 -32.54 -35.07
C SER A 107 17.42 -33.01 -36.51
N HIS A 108 18.61 -33.55 -36.81
CA HIS A 108 18.92 -34.25 -38.05
C HIS A 108 18.61 -35.75 -37.92
#